data_AF-A0AAU8FG72-F1
#
_entry.id   AF-A0AAU8FG72-F1
#
_cell.length_a   1.000
_cell.length_b   1.000
_cell.length_c   1.000
_cell.angle_alpha   90.00
_cell.angle_beta   90.00
_cell.angle_gamma   90.00
#
_symmetry.space_group_name_H-M   'P 1'
#
loop_
_entity.id
_entity.type
_entity.pdbx_description
1 polymer ?
#
loop_
_entity_poly.entity_id
_entity_poly.type
_entity_poly.pdbx_seq_one_letter_code
_entity_poly.pdbx_strand_id
1 'polypeptide(L)'
;MKKLYIRGVMAAFAILTFSCSAALQRRYDRMHGVSSSSTDRSARTSDDDRNYQTNDATYRKDYDRVVDNSNPAAGVTTLGNADYNQRLLNQYAEMDKLGEVVLYELDNLENRYNKLLNEYKNAKSSSRQVMAMELDKISDDRLMLYKAYTSIYRNGKADWGSVKRDVDNTLREYRKNN
;
A
#
# COMPACT_ATOMS: atom_id res chain seq x y z
N MET A 1 -64.59 17.28 -8.57
CA MET A 1 -64.63 16.23 -7.53
C MET A 1 -64.51 14.87 -8.17
N LYS A 2 -63.51 14.08 -7.76
CA LYS A 2 -63.43 12.60 -7.65
C LYS A 2 -62.04 12.11 -8.08
N LYS A 3 -61.25 11.83 -7.05
CA LYS A 3 -60.01 11.04 -7.07
C LYS A 3 -60.37 9.60 -7.40
N LEU A 4 -59.54 8.89 -8.17
CA LEU A 4 -59.47 7.44 -8.07
C LEU A 4 -58.05 6.93 -8.33
N TYR A 5 -57.56 6.33 -7.26
CA TYR A 5 -56.29 5.69 -7.01
C TYR A 5 -55.97 4.57 -8.01
N ILE A 6 -54.74 4.56 -8.51
CA ILE A 6 -54.10 3.34 -9.01
C ILE A 6 -52.98 3.03 -8.02
N ARG A 7 -53.27 2.13 -7.07
CA ARG A 7 -52.28 1.45 -6.25
C ARG A 7 -52.18 0.01 -6.76
N GLY A 8 -50.93 -0.45 -6.91
CA GLY A 8 -50.58 -1.84 -6.70
C GLY A 8 -50.26 -2.64 -7.96
N VAL A 9 -49.02 -2.55 -8.42
CA VAL A 9 -48.16 -3.71 -8.72
C VAL A 9 -46.70 -3.22 -8.66
N MET A 10 -46.02 -3.44 -7.54
CA MET A 10 -44.56 -3.63 -7.50
C MET A 10 -44.26 -4.54 -6.32
N ALA A 11 -44.57 -5.81 -6.52
CA ALA A 11 -44.10 -6.88 -5.66
C ALA A 11 -42.61 -7.11 -5.93
N ALA A 12 -41.85 -7.16 -4.84
CA ALA A 12 -40.65 -7.97 -4.65
C ALA A 12 -39.54 -7.85 -5.72
N PHE A 13 -38.64 -6.89 -5.53
CA PHE A 13 -37.25 -7.04 -5.95
C PHE A 13 -36.36 -7.36 -4.73
N ALA A 14 -36.05 -8.65 -4.64
CA ALA A 14 -34.79 -9.23 -4.23
C ALA A 14 -34.11 -8.66 -2.96
N ILE A 15 -34.39 -9.37 -1.86
CA ILE A 15 -33.45 -9.60 -0.76
C ILE A 15 -32.18 -10.23 -1.33
N LEU A 16 -31.09 -9.48 -1.44
CA LEU A 16 -29.71 -10.01 -1.52
C LEU A 16 -28.73 -8.98 -0.92
N THR A 17 -28.99 -8.51 0.30
CA THR A 17 -27.95 -7.90 1.13
C THR A 17 -27.22 -9.01 1.89
N PHE A 18 -26.47 -9.82 1.14
CA PHE A 18 -25.58 -10.82 1.72
C PHE A 18 -24.34 -10.12 2.30
N SER A 19 -24.24 -10.13 3.62
CA SER A 19 -23.06 -9.86 4.45
C SER A 19 -21.71 -10.07 3.76
N CYS A 20 -21.11 -8.99 3.24
CA CYS A 20 -19.70 -8.99 2.81
C CYS A 20 -18.72 -8.72 3.97
N SER A 21 -19.21 -8.25 5.11
CA SER A 21 -18.37 -7.86 6.25
C SER A 21 -17.63 -9.06 6.85
N ALA A 22 -18.27 -10.23 6.95
CA ALA A 22 -17.65 -11.42 7.54
C ALA A 22 -16.57 -12.08 6.65
N ALA A 23 -16.68 -11.94 5.33
CA ALA A 23 -15.68 -12.46 4.39
C ALA A 23 -14.42 -11.57 4.34
N LEU A 24 -14.60 -10.25 4.50
CA LEU A 24 -13.49 -9.31 4.62
C LEU A 24 -12.77 -9.46 5.97
N GLN A 25 -13.52 -9.59 7.07
CA GLN A 25 -12.96 -9.82 8.41
C GLN A 25 -12.16 -11.13 8.47
N ARG A 26 -12.68 -12.22 7.88
CA ARG A 26 -11.94 -13.50 7.78
C ARG A 26 -10.65 -13.41 6.99
N ARG A 27 -10.54 -12.52 5.99
CA ARG A 27 -9.28 -12.27 5.26
C ARG A 27 -8.32 -11.42 6.09
N TYR A 28 -8.83 -10.42 6.79
CA TYR A 28 -8.04 -9.60 7.71
C TYR A 28 -7.47 -10.46 8.85
N ASP A 29 -8.29 -11.30 9.50
CA ASP A 29 -7.86 -12.19 10.59
C ASP A 29 -6.89 -13.28 10.11
N ARG A 30 -7.03 -13.76 8.87
CA ARG A 30 -6.06 -14.69 8.25
C ARG A 30 -4.70 -14.04 7.98
N MET A 31 -4.70 -12.75 7.66
CA MET A 31 -3.48 -12.03 7.26
C MET A 31 -2.77 -11.40 8.46
N HIS A 32 -3.52 -11.06 9.52
CA HIS A 32 -3.01 -10.35 10.71
C HIS A 32 -3.06 -11.17 12.01
N GLY A 33 -3.35 -12.48 11.93
CA GLY A 33 -2.95 -13.46 12.95
C GLY A 33 -3.23 -13.07 14.39
N VAL A 34 -4.47 -12.68 14.73
CA VAL A 34 -4.88 -12.49 16.13
C VAL A 34 -5.37 -13.82 16.71
N SER A 35 -4.45 -14.75 16.92
CA SER A 35 -4.67 -15.93 17.75
C SER A 35 -4.44 -15.58 19.22
N SER A 36 -5.35 -14.84 19.85
CA SER A 36 -5.45 -14.83 21.32
C SER A 36 -6.31 -16.00 21.77
N SER A 37 -5.73 -17.19 21.77
CA SER A 37 -6.34 -18.39 22.36
C SER A 37 -5.27 -19.45 22.55
N SER A 38 -4.66 -19.45 23.74
CA SER A 38 -4.06 -20.68 24.26
C SER A 38 -4.52 -20.83 25.70
N THR A 39 -5.69 -21.45 25.82
CA THR A 39 -6.11 -22.15 27.03
C THR A 39 -5.02 -23.18 27.35
N ASP A 40 -4.28 -22.88 28.40
CA ASP A 40 -3.29 -23.76 28.99
C ASP A 40 -4.03 -24.93 29.64
N ARG A 41 -3.90 -26.14 29.08
CA ARG A 41 -4.14 -27.45 29.73
C ARG A 41 -4.04 -28.61 28.73
N SER A 42 -2.94 -29.35 28.84
CA SER A 42 -2.92 -30.82 29.06
C SER A 42 -1.87 -31.57 28.23
N ALA A 43 -0.88 -32.09 28.95
CA ALA A 43 -0.48 -33.49 28.97
C ALA A 43 0.29 -34.12 27.78
N ARG A 44 1.56 -34.42 28.11
CA ARG A 44 2.19 -35.76 28.08
C ARG A 44 2.64 -36.39 26.74
N THR A 45 3.97 -36.41 26.63
CA THR A 45 4.91 -37.49 26.27
C THR A 45 5.16 -37.90 24.81
N SER A 46 6.47 -38.08 24.58
CA SER A 46 7.16 -39.06 23.73
C SER A 46 7.56 -38.64 22.31
N ASP A 47 8.87 -38.39 22.18
CA ASP A 47 9.81 -39.07 21.27
C ASP A 47 9.32 -39.40 19.86
N ASP A 48 9.87 -38.73 18.85
CA ASP A 48 10.60 -39.42 17.78
C ASP A 48 11.44 -38.39 17.00
N ASP A 49 12.76 -38.46 17.17
CA ASP A 49 13.76 -37.83 16.31
C ASP A 49 13.66 -38.45 14.91
N ARG A 50 12.94 -37.79 14.01
CA ARG A 50 12.95 -38.13 12.58
C ARG A 50 13.38 -36.95 11.72
N ASN A 51 14.69 -36.90 11.53
CA ASN A 51 15.33 -36.81 10.22
C ASN A 51 14.37 -36.56 9.05
N TYR A 52 14.15 -35.28 8.74
CA TYR A 52 13.68 -34.81 7.43
C TYR A 52 14.64 -33.73 6.94
N GLN A 53 15.86 -34.18 6.65
CA GLN A 53 16.81 -33.47 5.81
C GLN A 53 16.38 -33.72 4.36
N THR A 54 15.52 -32.87 3.81
CA THR A 54 15.35 -32.76 2.36
C THR A 54 14.77 -31.40 1.98
N ASN A 55 15.59 -30.69 1.21
CA ASN A 55 15.23 -29.59 0.32
C ASN A 55 14.86 -28.26 1.01
N ASP A 56 15.86 -27.48 1.43
CA ASP A 56 16.05 -26.13 0.86
C ASP A 56 17.34 -25.44 1.39
N ALA A 57 18.50 -26.10 1.24
CA ALA A 57 19.77 -25.46 1.58
C ALA A 57 20.24 -24.50 0.47
N THR A 58 19.74 -24.65 -0.75
CA THR A 58 20.16 -23.84 -1.91
C THR A 58 19.59 -22.43 -1.83
N TYR A 59 18.30 -22.27 -1.49
CA TYR A 59 17.70 -20.94 -1.35
C TYR A 59 18.35 -20.14 -0.23
N ARG A 60 18.80 -20.80 0.84
CA ARG A 60 19.52 -20.14 1.95
C ARG A 60 20.95 -19.74 1.59
N LYS A 61 21.60 -20.48 0.69
CA LYS A 61 23.00 -20.24 0.29
C LYS A 61 23.15 -19.05 -0.66
N ASP A 62 22.12 -18.73 -1.42
CA ASP A 62 22.16 -17.64 -2.39
C ASP A 62 22.11 -16.25 -1.75
N TYR A 63 21.53 -16.12 -0.54
CA TYR A 63 21.62 -14.87 0.24
C TYR A 63 23.02 -14.62 0.81
N ASP A 64 23.75 -15.68 1.19
CA ASP A 64 25.14 -15.57 1.68
C ASP A 64 26.11 -15.29 0.52
N ARG A 65 25.84 -15.82 -0.68
CA ARG A 65 26.75 -15.73 -1.82
C ARG A 65 26.80 -14.34 -2.48
N VAL A 66 25.75 -13.53 -2.34
CA VAL A 66 25.75 -12.15 -2.87
C VAL A 66 26.61 -11.21 -2.02
N VAL A 67 26.95 -11.60 -0.78
CA VAL A 67 27.84 -10.81 0.11
C VAL A 67 29.33 -11.15 -0.11
N ASP A 68 29.64 -12.35 -0.59
CA ASP A 68 31.01 -12.88 -0.64
C ASP A 68 31.84 -12.45 -1.87
N ASN A 69 31.25 -11.75 -2.84
CA ASN A 69 31.96 -11.31 -4.05
C ASN A 69 32.66 -9.93 -3.92
N SER A 70 32.74 -9.40 -2.70
CA SER A 70 33.57 -8.25 -2.33
C SER A 70 34.59 -8.68 -1.28
N ASN A 71 35.74 -9.19 -1.75
CA ASN A 71 37.01 -9.43 -1.03
C ASN A 71 36.95 -9.51 0.52
N PRO A 72 37.12 -10.70 1.13
CA PRO A 72 37.35 -10.80 2.56
C PRO A 72 38.86 -10.71 2.84
N ALA A 73 39.35 -9.52 3.14
CA ALA A 73 40.60 -9.36 3.86
C ALA A 73 40.30 -8.83 5.26
N ALA A 74 40.67 -9.64 6.25
CA ALA A 74 40.70 -9.39 7.68
C ALA A 74 39.34 -9.42 8.41
N GLY A 75 39.30 -10.28 9.43
CA GLY A 75 38.11 -10.58 10.22
C GLY A 75 37.54 -9.35 10.90
N VAL A 76 36.22 -9.23 10.82
CA VAL A 76 35.44 -8.33 11.66
C VAL A 76 34.26 -9.14 12.20
N THR A 77 34.12 -9.01 13.50
CA THR A 77 33.12 -9.60 14.38
C THR A 77 31.70 -9.47 13.85
N THR A 78 30.91 -10.50 14.09
CA THR A 78 29.45 -10.64 13.88
C THR A 78 28.58 -9.54 14.54
N LEU A 79 29.17 -8.52 15.16
CA LEU A 79 28.48 -7.36 15.75
C LEU A 79 28.03 -6.31 14.71
N GLY A 80 28.69 -6.21 13.55
CA GLY A 80 28.38 -5.16 12.55
C GLY A 80 27.09 -5.38 11.75
N ASN A 81 26.60 -6.62 11.70
CA ASN A 81 25.45 -6.99 10.86
C ASN A 81 24.10 -6.61 11.49
N ALA A 82 24.00 -6.58 12.82
CA ALA A 82 22.77 -6.19 13.52
C ALA A 82 22.47 -4.70 13.33
N ASP A 83 23.48 -3.84 13.45
CA ASP A 83 23.34 -2.39 13.24
C ASP A 83 22.98 -2.05 11.79
N TYR A 84 23.59 -2.75 10.83
CA TYR A 84 23.26 -2.60 9.42
C TYR A 84 21.80 -3.01 9.14
N ASN A 85 21.37 -4.16 9.64
CA ASN A 85 19.99 -4.62 9.48
C ASN A 85 18.99 -3.66 10.13
N GLN A 86 19.30 -3.13 11.32
CA GLN A 86 18.45 -2.14 11.99
C GLN A 86 18.34 -0.84 11.17
N ARG A 87 19.44 -0.35 10.59
CA ARG A 87 19.42 0.82 9.70
C ARG A 87 18.57 0.58 8.46
N LEU A 88 18.67 -0.61 7.87
CA LEU A 88 17.87 -0.98 6.70
C LEU A 88 16.37 -1.06 7.04
N LEU A 89 16.02 -1.64 8.19
CA LEU A 89 14.63 -1.66 8.67
C LEU A 89 14.08 -0.25 8.90
N ASN A 90 14.88 0.62 9.53
CA ASN A 90 14.51 2.02 9.74
C ASN A 90 14.33 2.75 8.41
N GLN A 91 15.18 2.49 7.41
CA GLN A 91 15.07 3.06 6.07
C GLN A 91 13.77 2.63 5.40
N TYR A 92 13.40 1.34 5.46
CA TYR A 92 12.11 0.88 4.93
C TYR A 92 10.92 1.51 5.66
N ALA A 93 10.98 1.66 6.98
CA ALA A 93 9.93 2.35 7.73
C ALA A 93 9.78 3.83 7.32
N GLU A 94 10.90 4.53 7.04
CA GLU A 94 10.85 5.88 6.50
C GLU A 94 10.29 5.94 5.08
N MET A 95 10.67 4.97 4.23
CA MET A 95 10.15 4.82 2.87
C MET A 95 8.64 4.63 2.88
N ASP A 96 8.13 3.74 3.75
CA ASP A 96 6.70 3.47 3.87
C ASP A 96 5.94 4.70 4.36
N LYS A 97 6.45 5.38 5.39
CA LYS A 97 5.84 6.62 5.88
C LYS A 97 5.73 7.69 4.79
N LEU A 98 6.78 7.87 3.98
CA LEU A 98 6.75 8.84 2.90
C LEU A 98 5.83 8.37 1.76
N GLY A 99 5.83 7.07 1.46
CA GLY A 99 4.95 6.45 0.48
C GLY A 99 3.47 6.65 0.83
N GLU A 100 3.10 6.45 2.10
CA GLU A 100 1.74 6.69 2.60
C GLU A 100 1.31 8.14 2.40
N VAL A 101 2.18 9.11 2.66
CA VAL A 101 1.89 10.53 2.41
C VAL A 101 1.65 10.79 0.92
N VAL A 102 2.47 10.23 0.03
CA VAL A 102 2.26 10.37 -1.42
C VAL A 102 0.95 9.73 -1.87
N LEU A 103 0.62 8.53 -1.34
CA LEU A 103 -0.65 7.85 -1.63
C LEU A 103 -1.86 8.65 -1.15
N TYR A 104 -1.77 9.26 0.04
CA TYR A 104 -2.82 10.13 0.56
C TYR A 104 -3.09 11.32 -0.38
N GLU A 105 -2.05 11.97 -0.87
CA GLU A 105 -2.21 13.10 -1.81
C GLU A 105 -2.74 12.65 -3.17
N LEU A 106 -2.37 11.45 -3.63
CA LEU A 106 -2.93 10.85 -4.85
C LEU A 106 -4.44 10.57 -4.72
N ASP A 107 -4.89 10.05 -3.57
CA ASP A 107 -6.32 9.81 -3.31
C ASP A 107 -7.10 11.13 -3.28
N ASN A 108 -6.54 12.18 -2.66
CA ASN A 108 -7.13 13.52 -2.69
C ASN A 108 -7.30 14.04 -4.12
N LEU A 109 -6.29 13.87 -4.99
CA LEU A 109 -6.38 14.27 -6.39
C LEU A 109 -7.43 13.48 -7.16
N GLU A 110 -7.54 12.17 -6.91
CA GLU A 110 -8.54 11.34 -7.55
C GLU A 110 -9.96 11.77 -7.16
N ASN A 111 -10.19 12.04 -5.88
CA ASN A 111 -11.46 12.57 -5.40
C ASN A 111 -11.80 13.93 -6.04
N ARG A 112 -10.81 14.82 -6.15
CA ARG A 112 -10.99 16.13 -6.78
C ARG A 112 -11.25 16.01 -8.28
N TYR A 113 -10.52 15.14 -8.98
CA TYR A 113 -10.71 14.83 -10.39
C TYR A 113 -12.13 14.32 -10.66
N ASN A 114 -12.60 13.34 -9.88
CA ASN A 114 -13.92 12.75 -10.05
C ASN A 114 -15.04 13.77 -9.84
N LYS A 115 -14.90 14.65 -8.84
CA LYS A 115 -15.82 15.75 -8.60
C LYS A 115 -15.84 16.73 -9.79
N LEU A 116 -14.67 17.20 -10.19
CA LEU A 116 -14.52 18.17 -11.29
C LEU A 116 -15.00 17.61 -12.63
N LEU A 117 -14.77 16.33 -12.89
CA LEU A 117 -15.26 15.64 -14.08
C LEU A 117 -16.80 15.58 -14.11
N ASN A 118 -17.43 15.36 -12.96
CA ASN A 118 -18.88 15.37 -12.86
C ASN A 118 -19.45 16.79 -13.07
N GLU A 119 -18.78 17.81 -12.54
CA GLU A 119 -19.14 19.22 -12.77
C GLU A 119 -18.98 19.60 -14.25
N TYR A 120 -17.86 19.22 -14.88
CA TYR A 120 -17.58 19.46 -16.29
C TYR A 120 -18.66 18.89 -17.22
N LYS A 121 -19.12 17.66 -16.95
CA LYS A 121 -20.19 17.01 -17.74
C LYS A 121 -21.51 17.79 -17.69
N ASN A 122 -21.78 18.48 -16.58
CA ASN A 122 -23.04 19.19 -16.34
C ASN A 122 -22.94 20.71 -16.59
N ALA A 123 -21.77 21.21 -16.96
CA ALA A 123 -21.47 22.63 -17.06
C ALA A 123 -21.90 23.31 -18.37
N LYS A 124 -22.07 24.64 -18.32
CA LYS A 124 -22.26 25.51 -19.49
C LYS A 124 -20.93 25.76 -20.22
N SER A 125 -20.95 26.15 -21.49
CA SER A 125 -19.76 26.18 -22.36
C SER A 125 -18.60 27.04 -21.84
N SER A 126 -18.88 28.19 -21.22
CA SER A 126 -17.85 29.10 -20.71
C SER A 126 -17.08 28.54 -19.51
N SER A 127 -17.72 27.78 -18.63
CA SER A 127 -17.06 27.18 -17.47
C SER A 127 -16.38 25.85 -17.80
N ARG A 128 -16.79 25.16 -18.87
CA ARG A 128 -16.14 23.93 -19.34
C ARG A 128 -14.67 24.12 -19.69
N GLN A 129 -14.31 25.25 -20.31
CA GLN A 129 -12.91 25.47 -20.70
C GLN A 129 -11.98 25.56 -19.49
N VAL A 130 -12.39 26.29 -18.45
CA VAL A 130 -11.63 26.39 -17.19
C VAL A 130 -11.54 25.02 -16.51
N MET A 131 -12.65 24.30 -16.42
CA MET A 131 -12.66 22.95 -15.85
C MET A 131 -11.80 21.95 -16.64
N ALA A 132 -11.74 22.06 -17.96
CA ALA A 132 -10.88 21.21 -18.78
C ALA A 132 -9.38 21.46 -18.48
N MET A 133 -8.99 22.73 -18.30
CA MET A 133 -7.62 23.08 -17.91
C MET A 133 -7.29 22.57 -16.50
N GLU A 134 -8.24 22.64 -15.56
CA GLU A 134 -8.05 22.11 -14.21
C GLU A 134 -7.97 20.58 -14.18
N LEU A 135 -8.74 19.88 -15.02
CA LEU A 135 -8.64 18.42 -15.17
C LEU A 135 -7.28 17.99 -15.72
N ASP A 136 -6.76 18.74 -16.69
CA ASP A 136 -5.43 18.50 -17.28
C ASP A 136 -4.33 18.69 -16.23
N LYS A 137 -4.38 19.79 -15.47
CA LYS A 137 -3.46 20.03 -14.35
C LYS A 137 -3.51 18.91 -13.30
N ILE A 138 -4.71 18.44 -12.93
CA ILE A 138 -4.83 17.33 -11.97
C ILE A 138 -4.22 16.04 -12.54
N SER A 139 -4.36 15.79 -13.85
CA SER A 139 -3.73 14.65 -14.51
C SER A 139 -2.19 14.71 -14.42
N ASP A 140 -1.61 15.88 -14.68
CA ASP A 140 -0.17 16.10 -14.54
C ASP A 140 0.32 15.93 -13.10
N ASP A 141 -0.38 16.53 -12.13
CA ASP A 141 -0.07 16.40 -10.69
C ASP A 141 -0.13 14.91 -10.25
N ARG A 142 -1.13 14.13 -10.72
CA ARG A 142 -1.23 12.69 -10.44
C ARG A 142 -0.04 11.92 -11.01
N LEU A 143 0.35 12.20 -12.26
CA LEU A 143 1.49 11.54 -12.89
C LEU A 143 2.79 11.84 -12.14
N MET A 144 2.97 13.10 -11.72
CA MET A 144 4.13 13.53 -10.94
C MET A 144 4.22 12.79 -9.60
N LEU A 145 3.13 12.77 -8.82
CA LEU A 145 3.09 12.05 -7.54
C LEU A 145 3.24 10.53 -7.70
N TYR A 146 2.69 9.94 -8.76
CA TYR A 146 2.88 8.52 -9.06
C TYR A 146 4.34 8.17 -9.36
N LYS A 147 5.04 9.02 -10.13
CA LYS A 147 6.49 8.87 -10.37
C LYS A 147 7.28 8.99 -9.06
N ALA A 148 6.91 9.91 -8.18
CA ALA A 148 7.53 10.04 -6.86
C ALA A 148 7.33 8.77 -6.02
N TYR A 149 6.10 8.26 -5.93
CA TYR A 149 5.78 7.02 -5.22
C TYR A 149 6.58 5.82 -5.73
N THR A 150 6.64 5.63 -7.04
CA THR A 150 7.40 4.52 -7.63
C THR A 150 8.91 4.67 -7.44
N SER A 151 9.43 5.90 -7.43
CA SER A 151 10.85 6.18 -7.17
C SER A 151 11.28 5.76 -5.75
N ILE A 152 10.40 5.94 -4.75
CA ILE A 152 10.64 5.51 -3.35
C ILE A 152 11.09 4.05 -3.33
N TYR A 153 10.30 3.15 -3.89
CA TYR A 153 10.58 1.71 -3.78
C TYR A 153 11.57 1.20 -4.83
N ARG A 154 11.65 1.86 -5.99
CA ARG A 154 12.58 1.46 -7.05
C ARG A 154 14.02 1.87 -6.74
N ASN A 155 14.21 3.08 -6.23
CA ASN A 155 15.54 3.69 -6.07
C ASN A 155 15.92 3.89 -4.60
N GLY A 156 14.94 3.94 -3.69
CA GLY A 156 15.17 4.26 -2.28
C GLY A 156 16.02 3.25 -1.52
N LYS A 157 16.10 1.98 -1.96
CA LYS A 157 17.03 1.01 -1.36
C LYS A 157 18.50 1.40 -1.60
N ALA A 158 18.81 1.93 -2.78
CA ALA A 158 20.18 2.26 -3.18
C ALA A 158 20.61 3.66 -2.73
N ASP A 159 19.72 4.65 -2.83
CA ASP A 159 20.01 6.04 -2.46
C ASP A 159 18.78 6.72 -1.82
N TRP A 160 18.49 6.35 -0.57
CA TRP A 160 17.36 6.92 0.15
C TRP A 160 17.49 8.43 0.35
N GLY A 161 18.71 8.93 0.60
CA GLY A 161 18.95 10.34 0.89
C GLY A 161 18.57 11.27 -0.25
N SER A 162 18.90 10.90 -1.51
CA SER A 162 18.49 11.66 -2.68
C SER A 162 16.99 11.50 -2.95
N VAL A 163 16.49 10.25 -2.97
CA VAL A 163 15.09 9.96 -3.29
C VAL A 163 14.13 10.66 -2.33
N LYS A 164 14.42 10.62 -1.02
CA LYS A 164 13.62 11.31 0.00
C LYS A 164 13.53 12.82 -0.28
N ARG A 165 14.66 13.46 -0.58
CA ARG A 165 14.71 14.90 -0.89
C ARG A 165 13.91 15.24 -2.13
N ASP A 166 14.03 14.45 -3.18
CA ASP A 166 13.33 14.68 -4.45
C ASP A 166 11.81 14.51 -4.28
N VAL A 167 11.39 13.49 -3.53
CA VAL A 167 9.97 13.25 -3.20
C VAL A 167 9.43 14.36 -2.30
N ASP A 168 10.16 14.78 -1.26
CA ASP A 168 9.76 15.89 -0.39
C ASP A 168 9.61 17.21 -1.16
N ASN A 169 10.53 17.49 -2.10
CA ASN A 169 10.43 18.63 -3.00
C ASN A 169 9.19 18.54 -3.90
N THR A 170 8.94 17.36 -4.47
CA THR A 170 7.75 17.10 -5.30
C THR A 170 6.46 17.34 -4.51
N LEU A 171 6.37 16.83 -3.29
CA LEU A 171 5.23 17.04 -2.40
C LEU A 171 5.06 18.52 -2.02
N ARG A 172 6.16 19.23 -1.79
CA ARG A 172 6.14 20.67 -1.47
C ARG A 172 5.68 21.50 -2.65
N GLU A 173 6.14 21.20 -3.86
CA GLU A 173 5.71 21.88 -5.09
C GLU A 173 4.23 21.62 -5.35
N TYR A 174 3.80 20.36 -5.24
CA TYR A 174 2.40 19.98 -5.33
C TYR A 174 1.51 20.78 -4.37
N ARG A 175 1.89 20.87 -3.09
CA ARG A 175 1.14 21.61 -2.04
C ARG A 175 1.16 23.11 -2.21
N LYS A 176 2.17 23.67 -2.88
CA LYS A 176 2.21 25.12 -3.16
C LYS A 176 1.23 25.49 -4.28
N ASN A 177 1.00 24.56 -5.21
CA ASN A 177 0.22 24.78 -6.41
C ASN A 177 -1.27 24.44 -6.24
N ASN A 178 -1.68 23.91 -5.08
CA ASN A 178 -3.02 23.41 -4.78
C ASN A 178 -3.54 23.98 -3.45
#